data_AF-A0A131Z4J3-F1
#
_entry.id   AF-A0A131Z4J3-F1
#
_cell.length_a   1.000
_cell.length_b   1.000
_cell.length_c   1.000
_cell.angle_alpha   90.00
_cell.angle_beta   90.00
_cell.angle_gamma   90.00
#
_symmetry.space_group_name_H-M   'P 1'
#
loop_
_entity.id
_entity.type
_entity.pdbx_description
1 polymer ?
#
loop_
_entity_poly.entity_id
_entity_poly.type
_entity_poly.pdbx_seq_one_letter_code
_entity_poly.pdbx_strand_id
1 'polypeptide(L)'
;MIRKEGQLVILGVTFITAQYMLHPAHCRYDIVKCNVTTNGFCIWHDNTTINDTYEVLRAPPNCSKWVCNVTARAFLVFGCPPDPTDRLRWLFYSDDDWFWPKCCNVTQVNSTRPLV
;
A
#
# COMPACT_ATOMS: atom_id res chain seq x y z
N MET A 1 11.92 7.35 -51.87
CA MET A 1 11.54 8.09 -50.65
C MET A 1 10.63 7.21 -49.78
N ILE A 2 11.16 6.31 -48.93
CA ILE A 2 10.33 5.41 -48.07
C ILE A 2 10.95 5.23 -46.66
N ARG A 3 12.00 5.99 -46.30
CA ARG A 3 12.80 5.70 -45.09
C ARG A 3 12.41 6.49 -43.84
N LYS A 4 11.58 7.55 -43.97
CA LYS A 4 11.25 8.47 -42.86
C LYS A 4 10.00 8.04 -42.07
N GLU A 5 9.03 7.40 -42.71
CA GLU A 5 7.77 6.95 -42.08
C GLU A 5 8.00 5.85 -41.04
N GLY A 6 8.87 4.86 -41.33
CA GLY A 6 9.15 3.76 -40.41
C GLY A 6 9.89 4.20 -39.13
N GLN A 7 10.68 5.26 -39.20
CA GLN A 7 11.43 5.78 -38.04
C GLN A 7 10.52 6.46 -37.01
N LEU A 8 9.48 7.17 -37.47
CA LEU A 8 8.48 7.81 -36.61
C LEU A 8 7.61 6.78 -35.88
N VAL A 9 7.25 5.68 -36.55
CA VAL A 9 6.46 4.59 -35.92
C VAL A 9 7.26 3.91 -34.80
N ILE A 10 8.55 3.62 -35.02
CA ILE A 10 9.41 3.00 -34.01
C ILE A 10 9.63 3.93 -32.80
N LEU A 11 9.78 5.24 -33.04
CA LEU A 11 9.86 6.25 -31.98
C LEU A 11 8.55 6.37 -31.17
N GLY A 12 7.39 6.25 -31.82
CA GLY A 12 6.09 6.26 -31.14
C GLY A 12 5.88 5.03 -30.25
N VAL A 13 6.20 3.83 -30.76
CA VAL A 13 6.05 2.58 -30.02
C VAL A 13 7.00 2.52 -28.81
N THR A 14 8.24 2.99 -28.96
CA THR A 14 9.20 3.05 -27.84
C THR A 14 8.77 4.01 -26.73
N PHE A 15 8.19 5.17 -27.08
CA PHE A 15 7.62 6.10 -26.11
C PHE A 15 6.46 5.49 -25.31
N ILE A 16 5.55 4.77 -25.97
CA ILE A 16 4.42 4.11 -25.31
C ILE A 16 4.94 3.02 -24.35
N THR A 17 5.88 2.18 -24.79
CA THR A 17 6.46 1.14 -23.91
C THR A 17 7.21 1.74 -22.71
N ALA A 18 7.89 2.88 -22.89
CA ALA A 18 8.56 3.56 -21.79
C ALA A 18 7.56 4.12 -20.76
N GLN A 19 6.42 4.65 -21.21
CA GLN A 19 5.35 5.08 -20.31
C GLN A 19 4.77 3.90 -19.51
N TYR A 20 4.55 2.74 -20.13
CA TYR A 20 4.09 1.54 -19.40
C TYR A 20 5.11 1.03 -18.36
N MET A 21 6.42 1.19 -18.60
CA MET A 21 7.46 0.80 -17.65
C MET A 21 7.68 1.81 -16.50
N LEU A 22 7.24 3.06 -16.64
CA LEU A 22 7.33 4.10 -15.62
C LEU A 22 6.12 4.17 -14.67
N HIS A 23 5.01 3.49 -15.00
CA HIS A 23 3.81 3.43 -14.15
C HIS A 23 3.93 2.68 -12.80
N PRO A 24 4.89 1.76 -12.53
CA PRO A 24 4.94 1.11 -11.21
C PRO A 24 5.64 1.96 -10.13
N ALA A 25 6.19 3.15 -10.46
CA ALA A 25 7.10 3.87 -9.58
C ALA A 25 6.43 4.67 -8.43
N HIS A 26 5.10 4.66 -8.29
CA HIS A 26 4.38 5.44 -7.27
C HIS A 26 3.67 4.61 -6.21
N CYS A 27 3.89 3.30 -6.18
CA CYS A 27 3.39 2.46 -5.11
C CYS A 27 4.17 2.71 -3.82
N ARG A 28 3.68 3.62 -2.97
CA ARG A 28 4.22 3.95 -1.64
C ARG A 28 3.86 2.88 -0.58
N TYR A 29 4.05 1.62 -0.92
CA TYR A 29 3.84 0.51 0.00
C TYR A 29 5.05 -0.42 0.03
N ASP A 30 5.33 -0.98 1.19
CA ASP A 30 6.29 -2.06 1.35
C ASP A 30 5.60 -3.41 1.11
N ILE A 31 6.34 -4.37 0.58
CA ILE A 31 5.84 -5.72 0.33
C ILE A 31 6.45 -6.66 1.35
N VAL A 32 5.61 -7.21 2.25
CA VAL A 32 6.01 -8.21 3.23
C VAL A 32 5.50 -9.57 2.79
N LYS A 33 6.40 -10.48 2.44
CA LYS A 33 6.02 -11.85 2.03
C LYS A 33 5.26 -12.55 3.16
N CYS A 34 4.20 -13.26 2.80
CA CYS A 34 3.43 -14.07 3.74
C CYS A 34 3.05 -15.42 3.12
N ASN A 35 2.81 -16.41 3.98
CA ASN A 35 2.22 -17.66 3.52
C ASN A 35 0.74 -17.45 3.22
N VAL A 36 0.25 -18.11 2.18
CA VAL A 36 -1.16 -18.12 1.81
C VAL A 36 -1.67 -19.54 1.97
N THR A 37 -2.82 -19.71 2.63
CA THR A 37 -3.49 -21.00 2.73
C THR A 37 -4.04 -21.45 1.37
N THR A 38 -4.28 -22.75 1.21
CA THR A 38 -4.94 -23.30 0.01
C THR A 38 -6.32 -22.71 -0.26
N ASN A 39 -6.97 -22.15 0.77
CA ASN A 39 -8.29 -21.52 0.66
C ASN A 39 -8.22 -20.02 0.32
N GLY A 40 -7.04 -19.47 0.04
CA GLY A 40 -6.90 -18.08 -0.39
C GLY A 40 -6.91 -17.05 0.74
N PHE A 41 -6.28 -17.37 1.88
CA PHE A 41 -6.10 -16.42 3.00
C PHE A 41 -4.63 -16.16 3.26
N CYS A 42 -4.24 -14.92 3.53
CA CYS A 42 -2.91 -14.62 4.03
C CYS A 42 -2.80 -15.02 5.50
N ILE A 43 -1.72 -15.69 5.88
CA ILE A 43 -1.41 -16.03 7.26
C ILE A 43 -0.71 -14.84 7.91
N TRP A 44 -1.31 -14.33 8.97
CA TRP A 44 -0.84 -13.20 9.77
C TRP A 44 -0.47 -13.66 11.18
N HIS A 45 0.80 -13.48 11.55
CA HIS A 45 1.37 -14.01 12.80
C HIS A 45 1.07 -15.51 13.00
N ASP A 46 1.29 -16.04 14.21
CA ASP A 46 1.13 -17.45 14.59
C ASP A 46 -0.34 -17.94 14.51
N ASN A 47 -0.88 -18.07 13.30
CA ASN A 47 -2.16 -18.70 12.90
C ASN A 47 -3.40 -17.80 12.73
N THR A 48 -3.28 -16.48 12.65
CA THR A 48 -4.45 -15.67 12.25
C THR A 48 -4.57 -15.71 10.73
N THR A 49 -5.77 -15.96 10.19
CA THR A 49 -6.01 -15.91 8.74
C THR A 49 -6.70 -14.61 8.38
N ILE A 50 -6.14 -13.91 7.39
CA ILE A 50 -6.67 -12.66 6.87
C ILE A 50 -7.16 -12.92 5.46
N ASN A 51 -8.39 -12.48 5.18
CA ASN A 51 -8.98 -12.61 3.86
C ASN A 51 -8.28 -11.71 2.83
N ASP A 52 -8.34 -12.07 1.56
CA ASP A 52 -7.80 -11.24 0.48
C ASP A 52 -8.42 -9.84 0.53
N THR A 53 -7.62 -8.81 0.25
CA THR A 53 -7.98 -7.38 0.32
C THR A 53 -8.37 -6.83 1.70
N TYR A 54 -8.44 -7.67 2.74
CA TYR A 54 -8.77 -7.21 4.07
C TYR A 54 -7.65 -6.33 4.65
N GLU A 55 -8.06 -5.24 5.30
CA GLU A 55 -7.18 -4.21 5.83
C GLU A 55 -7.01 -4.35 7.34
N VAL A 56 -5.78 -4.52 7.81
CA VAL A 56 -5.43 -4.47 9.24
C VAL A 56 -4.77 -3.14 9.55
N LEU A 57 -5.37 -2.39 10.48
CA LEU A 57 -4.92 -1.07 10.88
C LEU A 57 -4.15 -1.20 12.20
N ARG A 58 -2.89 -0.74 12.20
CA ARG A 58 -2.07 -0.68 13.41
C ARG A 58 -2.06 0.72 14.00
N ALA A 59 -2.20 0.76 15.32
CA ALA A 59 -1.96 1.95 16.13
C ALA A 59 -0.44 2.19 16.35
N PRO A 60 -0.04 3.36 16.86
CA PRO A 60 1.33 3.64 17.29
C PRO A 60 1.88 2.60 18.26
N PRO A 61 3.21 2.38 18.26
CA PRO A 61 4.23 3.11 17.50
C PRO A 61 4.31 2.76 16.00
N ASN A 62 3.69 1.66 15.58
CA ASN A 62 3.79 1.14 14.21
C ASN A 62 2.55 1.50 13.39
N CYS A 63 2.28 2.81 13.26
CA CYS A 63 1.14 3.34 12.50
C CYS A 63 1.23 2.91 11.03
N SER A 64 0.47 1.88 10.66
CA SER A 64 0.54 1.27 9.34
C SER A 64 -0.78 0.56 9.00
N LYS A 65 -1.09 0.51 7.72
CA LYS A 65 -2.17 -0.32 7.18
C LYS A 65 -1.56 -1.49 6.42
N TRP A 66 -2.01 -2.71 6.72
CA TRP A 66 -1.57 -3.91 6.03
C TRP A 66 -2.73 -4.51 5.27
N VAL A 67 -2.53 -4.79 3.99
CA VAL A 67 -3.55 -5.35 3.11
C VAL A 67 -3.08 -6.69 2.61
N CYS A 68 -3.85 -7.75 2.84
CA CYS A 68 -3.56 -9.06 2.25
C CYS A 68 -3.70 -9.00 0.73
N ASN A 69 -2.68 -9.45 0.00
CA ASN A 69 -2.75 -9.69 -1.42
C ASN A 69 -2.34 -11.14 -1.70
N VAL A 70 -3.35 -11.98 -1.91
CA VAL A 70 -3.20 -13.41 -2.16
C VAL A 70 -2.46 -13.68 -3.47
N THR A 71 -2.72 -12.88 -4.50
CA THR A 71 -2.08 -13.01 -5.82
C THR A 71 -0.58 -12.78 -5.72
N ALA A 72 -0.18 -11.77 -4.95
CA ALA A 72 1.23 -11.44 -4.70
C ALA A 72 1.86 -12.31 -3.59
N ARG A 73 1.06 -13.12 -2.87
CA ARG A 73 1.45 -13.88 -1.67
C ARG A 73 2.20 -13.01 -0.65
N ALA A 74 1.65 -11.83 -0.42
CA ALA A 74 2.28 -10.81 0.40
C ALA A 74 1.25 -9.90 1.04
N PHE A 75 1.64 -9.27 2.13
CA PHE A 75 0.98 -8.08 2.65
C PHE A 75 1.57 -6.84 2.00
N LEU A 76 0.68 -5.97 1.52
CA LEU A 76 1.01 -4.62 1.11
C LEU A 76 0.91 -3.72 2.36
N VAL A 77 2.02 -3.11 2.75
CA VAL A 77 2.13 -2.31 3.97
C VAL A 77 2.22 -0.85 3.61
N PHE A 78 1.20 -0.10 3.99
CA PHE A 78 1.10 1.34 3.77
C PHE A 78 1.47 2.05 5.07
N GLY A 79 2.55 2.82 5.02
CA GLY A 79 3.02 3.65 6.12
C GLY A 79 2.38 5.04 6.12
N CYS A 80 3.03 5.97 6.83
CA CYS A 80 2.72 7.40 6.78
C CYS A 80 3.70 8.13 5.85
N PRO A 81 3.31 9.25 5.22
CA PRO A 81 1.95 9.81 5.19
C PRO A 81 1.01 8.92 4.36
N PRO A 82 -0.28 8.87 4.71
CA PRO A 82 -1.25 8.04 4.00
C PRO A 82 -1.46 8.57 2.58
N ASP A 83 -1.85 7.67 1.67
CA ASP A 83 -2.22 8.06 0.31
C ASP A 83 -3.38 9.08 0.35
N PRO A 84 -3.28 10.21 -0.35
CA PRO A 84 -4.34 11.21 -0.33
C PRO A 84 -5.69 10.66 -0.80
N THR A 85 -5.69 9.63 -1.64
CA THR A 85 -6.88 8.99 -2.21
C THR A 85 -7.45 7.87 -1.34
N ASP A 86 -6.81 7.53 -0.21
CA ASP A 86 -7.26 6.43 0.62
C ASP A 86 -8.63 6.69 1.26
N ARG A 87 -9.56 5.74 1.08
CA ARG A 87 -10.93 5.80 1.58
C ARG A 87 -10.98 6.00 3.10
N LEU A 88 -10.06 5.39 3.84
CA LEU A 88 -10.06 5.45 5.31
C LEU A 88 -9.79 6.88 5.81
N ARG A 89 -9.21 7.77 5.00
CA ARG A 89 -9.06 9.19 5.39
C ARG A 89 -10.40 9.93 5.52
N TRP A 90 -11.43 9.44 4.83
CA TRP A 90 -12.75 10.08 4.75
C TRP A 90 -13.79 9.45 5.67
N LEU A 91 -13.43 8.37 6.37
CA LEU A 91 -14.33 7.71 7.32
C LEU A 91 -14.31 8.45 8.66
N PHE A 92 -15.50 8.59 9.24
CA PHE A 92 -15.66 9.10 10.59
C PHE A 92 -15.29 8.00 11.60
N TYR A 93 -14.17 8.19 12.29
CA TYR A 93 -13.76 7.37 13.42
C TYR A 93 -14.00 8.13 14.72
N SER A 94 -14.20 7.40 15.82
CA SER A 94 -14.24 8.01 17.15
C SER A 94 -12.92 8.75 17.42
N ASP A 95 -12.94 9.72 18.31
CA ASP A 95 -11.71 10.43 18.71
C ASP A 95 -10.74 9.54 19.50
N ASP A 96 -11.27 8.47 20.11
CA ASP A 96 -10.48 7.46 20.82
C ASP A 96 -9.76 6.46 19.88
N ASP A 97 -10.14 6.43 18.60
CA ASP A 97 -9.60 5.51 17.61
C ASP A 97 -8.25 6.02 17.07
N TRP A 98 -7.15 5.52 17.63
CA TRP A 98 -5.79 5.95 17.32
C TRP A 98 -5.04 4.98 16.39
N PHE A 99 -5.67 4.57 15.28
CA PHE A 99 -5.06 3.70 14.27
C PHE A 99 -4.87 4.41 12.92
N TRP A 100 -4.17 3.76 11.98
CA TRP A 100 -3.91 4.32 10.64
C TRP A 100 -5.23 4.61 9.91
N PRO A 101 -5.43 5.78 9.28
CA PRO A 101 -4.46 6.83 9.00
C PRO A 101 -4.44 7.98 10.02
N LYS A 102 -5.31 7.99 11.04
CA LYS A 102 -5.37 9.08 12.05
C LYS A 102 -4.04 9.25 12.78
N CYS A 103 -3.39 8.14 13.14
CA CYS A 103 -2.06 8.19 13.76
C CYS A 103 -0.93 8.72 12.85
N CYS A 104 -1.19 8.94 11.55
CA CYS A 104 -0.22 9.57 10.65
C CYS A 104 -0.22 11.11 10.71
N ASN A 105 -1.28 11.73 11.23
CA ASN A 105 -1.35 13.20 11.39
C ASN A 105 -0.51 13.70 12.57
N VAL A 106 0.22 12.79 13.22
CA VAL A 106 1.20 13.09 14.26
C VAL A 106 2.49 13.56 13.58
N THR A 107 2.44 14.68 12.89
CA THR A 107 3.64 15.49 12.74
C THR A 107 4.03 15.97 14.14
N GLN A 108 5.08 15.38 14.72
CA GLN A 108 5.73 15.94 15.92
C GLN A 108 4.86 16.08 17.20
N VAL A 109 4.04 15.10 17.58
CA VAL A 109 3.61 15.06 18.99
C VAL A 109 4.60 14.21 19.74
N ASN A 110 5.41 14.90 20.55
CA ASN A 110 6.20 14.38 21.65
C ASN A 110 5.71 13.00 22.11
N SER A 111 6.68 12.08 22.20
CA SER A 111 6.66 10.89 23.03
C SER A 111 6.31 11.25 24.49
N THR A 112 5.06 11.60 24.74
CA THR A 112 4.49 11.86 26.06
C THR A 112 3.01 11.44 26.02
N ARG A 113 2.76 10.14 25.92
CA ARG A 113 1.74 9.53 26.77
C ARG A 113 2.39 8.37 27.55
N PRO A 114 2.16 8.30 28.87
CA PRO A 114 2.75 7.28 29.70
C PRO A 114 2.11 5.93 29.37
N LEU A 115 2.94 4.90 29.42
CA LEU A 115 2.48 3.53 29.58
C LEU A 115 1.64 3.48 30.86
N VAL A 116 0.35 3.22 30.72
CA VAL A 116 -0.50 2.75 31.82
C VAL A 116 -0.82 1.30 31.54
#